data_AF-A0A1G1WXP4-F1
#
_entry.id   AF-A0A1G1WXP4-F1
#
_cell.length_a   1.000
_cell.length_b   1.000
_cell.length_c   1.000
_cell.angle_alpha   90.00
_cell.angle_beta   90.00
_cell.angle_gamma   90.00
#
_symmetry.space_group_name_H-M   'P 1'
#
loop_
_entity.id
_entity.type
_entity.pdbx_description
1 polymer ?
#
loop_
_entity_poly.entity_id
_entity_poly.type
_entity_poly.pdbx_seq_one_letter_code
_entity_poly.pdbx_strand_id
1 'polypeptide(L)'
;MGVNKESSSVDANLLLGDSGEYSHHYEGANIPIHKLNVLPQPRQTFEEIEFLAEDIARKKFLNPPTVADFDRDSCERYISVINLLWGTQFQITELVSLEIGSEQHYYVLLAGERRFRACVHLWDVGCYTCIEKFGEQKDGSCFRRHFKGVEMEVRLCLNIPPRNALRLQFSENIHMRVPAHQEARAYTQFYRIEKEADPNLSLADFAREVGRSPETVRGALRFCSLPQVIQDAVEDGAIVYGIALELARLQEDGVAEEILINRWFHEAVAKQYNVPDFHVLITNHLEERHSPQMSMSQLFGEGQEQQLHRLRIRQVVGRHLVGGVHLVLQYLGILERHILEGKVKNRGVLSIEEVVYSEGSPIRVIDKLIRRLEALIPHLEGLVSSRRRERWTNVLDRAGPLVAELCEDSTGDERDGEDTTSVPGEQVVLPMNDG
;
A
#
# COMPACT_ATOMS: atom_id res chain seq x y z
N MET A 1 -4.18 -3.81 -15.63
CA MET A 1 -3.00 -3.92 -16.51
C MET A 1 -2.43 -5.32 -16.37
N GLY A 2 -2.56 -6.15 -17.41
CA GLY A 2 -2.03 -7.51 -17.39
C GLY A 2 -0.53 -7.49 -17.66
N VAL A 3 0.27 -7.78 -16.64
CA VAL A 3 1.71 -7.98 -16.80
C VAL A 3 1.91 -9.27 -17.60
N ASN A 4 2.54 -9.16 -18.78
CA ASN A 4 2.96 -10.31 -19.58
C ASN A 4 3.81 -11.26 -18.72
N LYS A 5 3.29 -12.46 -18.46
CA LYS A 5 3.93 -13.52 -17.65
C LYS A 5 4.94 -14.37 -18.44
N GLU A 6 5.42 -13.88 -19.57
CA GLU A 6 6.52 -14.49 -20.30
C GLU A 6 7.83 -13.78 -19.93
N SER A 7 8.28 -13.98 -18.69
CA SER A 7 9.61 -13.54 -18.26
C SER A 7 10.49 -14.76 -18.01
N SER A 8 11.61 -14.78 -18.72
CA SER A 8 12.83 -15.56 -18.49
C SER A 8 12.90 -16.21 -17.10
N SER A 9 12.96 -17.54 -17.06
CA SER A 9 13.43 -18.27 -15.90
C SER A 9 14.92 -17.97 -15.71
N VAL A 10 15.24 -16.78 -15.21
CA VAL A 10 16.57 -16.52 -14.66
C VAL A 10 16.68 -17.50 -13.49
N ASP A 11 17.67 -18.39 -13.57
CA ASP A 11 17.85 -19.46 -12.60
C ASP A 11 17.96 -18.84 -11.21
N ALA A 12 16.91 -19.00 -10.39
CA ALA A 12 16.83 -18.37 -9.07
C ALA A 12 18.02 -18.79 -8.18
N ASN A 13 18.60 -19.96 -8.47
CA ASN A 13 19.83 -20.43 -7.84
C ASN A 13 21.05 -19.57 -8.17
N LEU A 14 21.14 -19.07 -9.41
CA LEU A 14 22.24 -18.19 -9.83
C LEU A 14 22.13 -16.80 -9.17
N LEU A 15 20.90 -16.34 -8.93
CA LEU A 15 20.62 -15.03 -8.34
C LEU A 15 20.89 -14.98 -6.84
N LEU A 16 20.59 -16.06 -6.12
CA LEU A 16 20.63 -16.08 -4.66
C LEU A 16 21.97 -16.55 -4.09
N GLY A 17 22.85 -17.11 -4.93
CA GLY A 17 24.18 -17.55 -4.53
C GLY A 17 24.16 -18.75 -3.58
N ASP A 18 25.32 -19.41 -3.46
CA ASP A 18 25.46 -20.61 -2.63
C ASP A 18 25.16 -20.31 -1.15
N SER A 19 24.65 -21.30 -0.41
CA SER A 19 24.34 -21.19 1.02
C SER A 19 25.57 -21.32 1.93
N GLY A 20 26.77 -21.11 1.38
CA GLY A 20 28.03 -21.21 2.11
C GLY A 20 28.06 -20.32 3.36
N GLU A 21 28.85 -20.70 4.35
CA GLU A 21 29.10 -19.87 5.54
C GLU A 21 29.85 -18.58 5.13
N TYR A 22 29.11 -17.56 4.72
CA TYR A 22 29.67 -16.23 4.49
C TYR A 22 29.77 -15.48 5.82
N SER A 23 31.00 -15.27 6.29
CA SER A 23 31.27 -14.38 7.41
C SER A 23 31.29 -12.93 6.92
N HIS A 24 30.11 -12.34 6.75
CA HIS A 24 30.03 -10.88 6.68
C HIS A 24 30.40 -10.29 8.05
N HIS A 25 31.01 -9.12 8.05
CA HIS A 25 31.36 -8.41 9.27
C HIS A 25 31.01 -6.94 9.15
N TYR A 26 30.91 -6.29 10.31
CA TYR A 26 30.51 -4.90 10.40
C TYR A 26 31.70 -4.03 10.83
N GLU A 27 31.85 -2.90 10.16
CA GLU A 27 32.76 -1.83 10.58
C GLU A 27 32.06 -0.47 10.58
N GLY A 28 32.60 0.49 11.32
CA GLY A 28 32.14 1.87 11.27
C GLY A 28 32.82 2.60 10.13
N ALA A 29 32.05 3.30 9.29
CA ALA A 29 32.58 4.11 8.20
C ALA A 29 31.86 5.46 8.11
N ASN A 30 32.50 6.44 7.49
CA ASN A 30 31.87 7.71 7.12
C ASN A 30 31.76 7.73 5.60
N ILE A 31 30.53 7.70 5.08
CA ILE A 31 30.26 7.65 3.64
C ILE A 31 29.59 8.95 3.21
N PRO A 32 30.05 9.63 2.14
CA PRO A 32 29.36 10.81 1.63
C PRO A 32 27.88 10.51 1.36
N ILE A 33 26.97 11.35 1.87
CA ILE A 33 25.53 11.05 1.84
C ILE A 33 25.00 10.82 0.41
N HIS A 34 25.54 11.55 -0.56
CA HIS A 34 25.19 11.46 -1.99
C HIS A 34 25.81 10.25 -2.72
N LYS A 35 26.61 9.43 -2.02
CA LYS A 35 27.17 8.18 -2.53
C LYS A 35 26.40 6.95 -2.05
N LEU A 36 25.38 7.14 -1.21
CA LEU A 36 24.52 6.05 -0.75
C LEU A 36 23.37 5.82 -1.72
N ASN A 37 23.23 4.57 -2.16
CA ASN A 37 22.16 4.13 -3.03
C ASN A 37 21.02 3.58 -2.17
N VAL A 38 19.80 4.06 -2.40
CA VAL A 38 18.59 3.55 -1.74
C VAL A 38 17.73 2.86 -2.79
N LEU A 39 17.66 1.54 -2.70
CA LEU A 39 16.77 0.72 -3.51
C LEU A 39 15.45 0.49 -2.76
N PRO A 40 14.37 0.05 -3.44
CA PRO A 40 13.09 -0.19 -2.80
C PRO A 40 13.20 -1.10 -1.57
N GLN A 41 12.47 -0.73 -0.53
CA GLN A 41 12.42 -1.44 0.74
C GLN A 41 10.96 -1.79 1.09
N PRO A 42 10.73 -2.74 2.02
CA PRO A 42 9.37 -3.11 2.44
C PRO A 42 8.52 -1.95 2.96
N ARG A 43 9.14 -0.92 3.52
CA ARG A 43 8.44 0.27 3.97
C ARG A 43 8.27 1.25 2.82
N GLN A 44 7.03 1.60 2.51
CA GLN A 44 6.72 2.60 1.48
C GLN A 44 6.32 3.95 2.08
N THR A 45 5.80 3.95 3.32
CA THR A 45 5.33 5.17 3.99
C THR A 45 6.25 5.57 5.15
N PHE A 46 6.56 6.87 5.21
CA PHE A 46 7.52 7.47 6.12
C PHE A 46 6.90 8.69 6.80
N GLU A 47 6.51 8.53 8.06
CA GLU A 47 5.94 9.61 8.87
C GLU A 47 7.02 10.26 9.75
N GLU A 48 6.82 11.54 10.07
CA GLU A 48 7.61 12.31 11.04
C GLU A 48 9.11 12.40 10.73
N ILE A 49 9.46 12.54 9.44
CA ILE A 49 10.87 12.64 9.01
C ILE A 49 11.51 13.93 9.52
N GLU A 50 10.75 15.02 9.56
CA GLU A 50 11.18 16.34 10.05
C GLU A 50 11.52 16.28 11.53
N PHE A 51 10.66 15.67 12.35
CA PHE A 51 10.91 15.50 13.78
C PHE A 51 12.12 14.61 14.05
N LEU A 52 12.29 13.54 13.26
CA LEU A 52 13.48 12.70 13.36
C LEU A 52 14.75 13.45 12.95
N ALA A 53 14.68 14.29 11.93
CA ALA A 53 15.78 15.15 11.49
C ALA A 53 16.21 16.12 12.59
N GLU A 54 15.26 16.77 13.29
CA GLU A 54 15.54 17.60 14.46
C GLU A 54 16.27 16.83 15.56
N ASP A 55 15.80 15.62 15.88
CA ASP A 55 16.41 14.82 16.94
C ASP A 55 17.83 14.39 16.57
N ILE A 56 18.05 13.98 15.32
CA ILE A 56 19.38 13.64 14.78
C ILE A 56 20.31 14.85 14.79
N ALA A 57 19.85 16.03 14.40
CA ALA A 57 20.65 17.26 14.41
C ALA A 57 21.15 17.58 15.83
N ARG A 58 20.29 17.40 16.83
CA ARG A 58 20.57 17.67 18.25
C ARG A 58 21.43 16.60 18.92
N LYS A 59 21.10 15.32 18.71
CA LYS A 59 21.67 14.20 19.49
C LYS A 59 22.71 13.37 18.74
N LYS A 60 22.87 13.58 17.43
CA LYS A 60 23.62 12.67 16.53
C LYS A 60 22.97 11.29 16.41
N PHE A 61 23.59 10.42 15.63
CA PHE A 61 23.16 9.03 15.52
C PHE A 61 23.43 8.29 16.82
N LEU A 62 22.38 7.73 17.42
CA LEU A 62 22.54 6.70 18.44
C LEU A 62 22.81 5.33 17.82
N ASN A 63 22.21 5.09 16.65
CA ASN A 63 22.39 3.89 15.85
C ASN A 63 22.61 4.31 14.39
N PRO A 64 23.82 4.16 13.84
CA PRO A 64 24.09 4.42 12.43
C PRO A 64 23.23 3.53 11.50
N PRO A 65 22.84 4.01 10.30
CA PRO A 65 22.23 3.17 9.27
C PRO A 65 23.17 2.04 8.84
N THR A 66 22.63 0.91 8.42
CA THR A 66 23.43 -0.23 7.92
C THR A 66 23.48 -0.20 6.40
N VAL A 67 24.70 -0.26 5.86
CA VAL A 67 24.99 -0.11 4.43
C VAL A 67 25.82 -1.31 3.99
N ALA A 68 25.47 -1.94 2.87
CA ALA A 68 26.31 -2.95 2.25
C ALA A 68 27.37 -2.26 1.37
N ASP A 69 28.59 -2.79 1.42
CA ASP A 69 29.61 -2.54 0.40
C ASP A 69 29.56 -3.68 -0.62
N PHE A 70 29.17 -3.36 -1.85
CA PHE A 70 29.18 -4.32 -2.95
C PHE A 70 30.21 -3.92 -4.00
N ASP A 71 31.00 -4.90 -4.44
CA ASP A 71 31.64 -4.82 -5.75
C ASP A 71 30.57 -4.80 -6.87
N ARG A 72 31.01 -4.52 -8.09
CA ARG A 72 30.13 -4.46 -9.26
C ARG A 72 29.28 -5.73 -9.43
N ASP A 73 29.91 -6.90 -9.45
CA ASP A 73 29.25 -8.18 -9.73
C ASP A 73 28.22 -8.54 -8.65
N SER A 74 28.53 -8.27 -7.39
CA SER A 74 27.63 -8.50 -6.26
C SER A 74 26.47 -7.50 -6.26
N CYS A 75 26.73 -6.25 -6.65
CA CYS A 75 25.69 -5.24 -6.79
C CYS A 75 24.71 -5.58 -7.93
N GLU A 76 25.21 -6.04 -9.10
CA GLU A 76 24.36 -6.49 -10.22
C GLU A 76 23.44 -7.65 -9.82
N ARG A 77 23.97 -8.62 -9.06
CA ARG A 77 23.17 -9.71 -8.49
C ARG A 77 22.12 -9.19 -7.50
N TYR A 78 22.50 -8.27 -6.62
CA TYR A 78 21.57 -7.66 -5.66
C TYR A 78 20.43 -6.90 -6.36
N ILE A 79 20.75 -6.07 -7.36
CA ILE A 79 19.77 -5.34 -8.18
C ILE A 79 18.83 -6.31 -8.88
N SER A 80 19.34 -7.42 -9.41
CA SER A 80 18.54 -8.43 -10.09
C SER A 80 17.48 -9.04 -9.15
N VAL A 81 17.84 -9.33 -7.90
CA VAL A 81 16.87 -9.84 -6.91
C VAL A 81 15.89 -8.74 -6.48
N ILE A 82 16.34 -7.49 -6.32
CA ILE A 82 15.47 -6.34 -6.03
C ILE A 82 14.43 -6.15 -7.14
N ASN A 83 14.85 -6.19 -8.41
CA ASN A 83 13.98 -6.09 -9.57
C ASN A 83 12.94 -7.20 -9.61
N LEU A 84 13.34 -8.43 -9.29
CA LEU A 84 12.43 -9.56 -9.19
C LEU A 84 11.43 -9.39 -8.04
N LEU A 85 11.89 -8.97 -6.86
CA LEU A 85 11.08 -8.84 -5.66
C LEU A 85 10.04 -7.73 -5.78
N TRP A 86 10.45 -6.56 -6.29
CA TRP A 86 9.63 -5.35 -6.33
C TRP A 86 9.01 -5.05 -7.70
N GLY A 87 9.30 -5.86 -8.72
CA GLY A 87 8.85 -5.62 -10.09
C GLY A 87 9.46 -4.36 -10.72
N THR A 88 10.68 -4.01 -10.31
CA THR A 88 11.42 -2.85 -10.82
C THR A 88 12.38 -3.22 -11.96
N GLN A 89 13.03 -2.23 -12.56
CA GLN A 89 13.95 -2.40 -13.70
C GLN A 89 15.24 -1.61 -13.52
N PHE A 90 15.75 -1.49 -12.29
CA PHE A 90 16.98 -0.77 -12.02
C PHE A 90 18.16 -1.39 -12.77
N GLN A 91 19.07 -0.54 -13.22
CA GLN A 91 20.34 -0.93 -13.83
C GLN A 91 21.52 -0.43 -12.99
N ILE A 92 22.64 -1.14 -13.01
CA ILE A 92 23.82 -0.74 -12.23
C ILE A 92 24.36 0.65 -12.61
N THR A 93 24.17 1.06 -13.86
CA THR A 93 24.56 2.38 -14.38
C THR A 93 23.75 3.53 -13.78
N GLU A 94 22.61 3.24 -13.15
CA GLU A 94 21.79 4.22 -12.44
C GLU A 94 22.28 4.45 -11.00
N LEU A 95 23.12 3.55 -10.47
CA LEU A 95 23.68 3.66 -9.14
C LEU A 95 24.97 4.48 -9.14
N VAL A 96 25.18 5.20 -8.05
CA VAL A 96 26.40 5.97 -7.82
C VAL A 96 27.46 5.06 -7.21
N SER A 97 28.62 4.97 -7.88
CA SER A 97 29.78 4.23 -7.39
C SER A 97 30.83 5.14 -6.74
N LEU A 98 31.73 4.51 -5.99
CA LEU A 98 32.98 5.06 -5.50
C LEU A 98 34.14 4.19 -6.00
N GLU A 99 35.18 4.84 -6.53
CA GLU A 99 36.40 4.12 -6.93
C GLU A 99 37.35 3.99 -5.74
N ILE A 100 37.73 2.75 -5.42
CA ILE A 100 38.71 2.43 -4.37
C ILE A 100 39.82 1.63 -5.03
N GLY A 101 40.96 2.27 -5.25
CA GLY A 101 42.04 1.67 -6.04
C GLY A 101 41.60 1.49 -7.51
N SER A 102 41.51 0.25 -7.97
CA SER A 102 41.06 -0.10 -9.33
C SER A 102 39.64 -0.67 -9.39
N GLU A 103 38.96 -0.74 -8.25
CA GLU A 103 37.66 -1.40 -8.11
C GLU A 103 36.53 -0.37 -7.91
N GLN A 104 35.35 -0.69 -8.43
CA GLN A 104 34.14 0.10 -8.27
C GLN A 104 33.28 -0.49 -7.16
N HIS A 105 33.01 0.33 -6.15
CA HIS A 105 32.21 -0.03 -4.99
C HIS A 105 30.87 0.69 -5.01
N TYR A 106 29.82 -0.01 -4.60
CA TYR A 106 28.45 0.44 -4.53
C TYR A 106 27.94 0.33 -3.10
N TYR A 107 27.70 1.47 -2.46
CA TYR A 107 27.18 1.52 -1.11
C TYR A 107 25.67 1.52 -1.14
N VAL A 108 25.05 0.40 -0.72
CA VAL A 108 23.60 0.22 -0.77
C VAL A 108 23.02 0.20 0.64
N LEU A 109 22.03 1.05 0.90
CA LEU A 109 21.36 1.13 2.18
C LEU A 109 20.53 -0.14 2.44
N LEU A 110 20.90 -0.93 3.45
CA LEU A 110 20.16 -2.14 3.85
C LEU A 110 19.16 -1.86 4.96
N ALA A 111 19.51 -0.99 5.91
CA ALA A 111 18.63 -0.66 7.03
C ALA A 111 18.82 0.77 7.52
N GLY A 112 17.75 1.35 8.09
CA GLY A 112 17.76 2.72 8.59
C GLY A 112 17.35 3.78 7.57
N GLU A 113 16.48 3.44 6.61
CA GLU A 113 15.98 4.39 5.61
C GLU A 113 15.34 5.65 6.20
N ARG A 114 14.58 5.54 7.29
CA ARG A 114 14.05 6.71 8.01
C ARG A 114 15.15 7.68 8.46
N ARG A 115 16.26 7.14 8.99
CA ARG A 115 17.42 7.92 9.45
C ARG A 115 18.14 8.56 8.27
N PHE A 116 18.31 7.82 7.19
CA PHE A 116 18.88 8.35 5.95
C PHE A 116 18.02 9.50 5.39
N ARG A 117 16.69 9.30 5.25
CA ARG A 117 15.75 10.34 4.78
C ARG A 117 15.75 11.57 5.67
N ALA A 118 15.84 11.40 6.99
CA ALA A 118 16.01 12.52 7.92
C ALA A 118 17.32 13.29 7.69
N CYS A 119 18.41 12.60 7.34
CA CYS A 119 19.67 13.26 6.98
C CYS A 119 19.61 13.97 5.62
N VAL A 120 18.90 13.40 4.64
CA VAL A 120 18.59 14.08 3.38
C VAL A 120 17.76 15.32 3.65
N HIS A 121 16.75 15.26 4.53
CA HIS A 121 15.99 16.44 4.95
C HIS A 121 16.87 17.52 5.60
N LEU A 122 17.83 17.14 6.46
CA LEU A 122 18.82 18.08 7.00
C LEU A 122 19.76 18.67 5.94
N TRP A 123 19.97 17.96 4.83
CA TRP A 123 20.75 18.45 3.71
C TRP A 123 19.94 19.44 2.89
N ASP A 124 18.75 19.07 2.43
CA ASP A 124 17.95 19.85 1.48
C ASP A 124 17.25 21.04 2.16
N VAL A 125 16.69 20.83 3.35
CA VAL A 125 15.85 21.83 4.05
C VAL A 125 16.57 22.41 5.26
N GLY A 126 17.20 21.54 6.04
CA GLY A 126 17.81 21.89 7.32
C GLY A 126 16.82 21.89 8.50
N CYS A 127 17.38 21.94 9.71
CA CYS A 127 16.59 21.92 10.94
C CYS A 127 16.05 23.31 11.32
N TYR A 128 14.94 23.34 12.05
CA TYR A 128 14.27 24.53 12.59
C TYR A 128 15.26 25.44 13.32
N THR A 129 16.14 24.87 14.14
CA THR A 129 17.15 25.66 14.90
C THR A 129 18.12 26.37 13.96
N CYS A 130 18.49 25.77 12.83
CA CYS A 130 19.35 26.41 11.84
C CYS A 130 18.58 27.44 11.01
N ILE A 131 17.34 27.15 10.63
CA ILE A 131 16.49 28.06 9.85
C ILE A 131 16.22 29.34 10.66
N GLU A 132 15.84 29.21 11.93
CA GLU A 132 15.59 30.35 12.82
C GLU A 132 16.84 31.23 13.01
N LYS A 133 18.02 30.61 13.14
CA LYS A 133 19.27 31.34 13.41
C LYS A 133 19.94 31.93 12.17
N PHE A 134 19.84 31.26 11.03
CA PHE A 134 20.65 31.56 9.84
C PHE A 134 19.80 31.85 8.60
N GLY A 135 18.46 31.83 8.71
CA GLY A 135 17.54 32.04 7.60
C GLY A 135 17.40 30.82 6.69
N GLU A 136 17.04 31.04 5.43
CA GLU A 136 16.97 29.99 4.41
C GLU A 136 18.33 29.29 4.24
N GLN A 137 18.32 27.95 4.22
CA GLN A 137 19.54 27.15 4.11
C GLN A 137 19.85 26.81 2.66
N LYS A 138 21.14 26.82 2.31
CA LYS A 138 21.61 26.23 1.05
C LYS A 138 21.85 24.74 1.26
N ASP A 139 21.72 23.95 0.21
CA ASP A 139 21.92 22.50 0.24
C ASP A 139 23.19 22.10 1.00
N GLY A 140 22.99 21.30 2.05
CA GLY A 140 24.01 20.76 2.94
C GLY A 140 24.56 21.74 3.99
N SER A 141 24.15 23.01 4.04
CA SER A 141 24.68 23.96 5.04
C SER A 141 24.33 23.56 6.46
N CYS A 142 23.07 23.19 6.72
CA CYS A 142 22.64 22.69 8.02
C CYS A 142 23.38 21.38 8.36
N PHE A 143 23.33 20.39 7.47
CA PHE A 143 24.03 19.12 7.64
C PHE A 143 25.52 19.30 8.01
N ARG A 144 26.27 20.10 7.24
CA ARG A 144 27.70 20.38 7.48
C ARG A 144 27.96 21.00 8.86
N ARG A 145 27.10 21.90 9.35
CA ARG A 145 27.24 22.47 10.70
C ARG A 145 27.10 21.40 11.79
N HIS A 146 26.19 20.44 11.59
CA HIS A 146 25.98 19.38 12.55
C HIS A 146 27.08 18.31 12.44
N PHE A 147 27.42 17.82 11.25
CA PHE A 147 28.25 16.62 11.07
C PHE A 147 29.71 16.91 10.67
N LYS A 148 30.12 18.17 10.59
CA LYS A 148 31.49 18.61 10.23
C LYS A 148 32.00 18.05 8.89
N GLY A 149 31.09 17.84 7.94
CA GLY A 149 31.43 17.28 6.63
C GLY A 149 30.20 16.98 5.79
N VAL A 150 30.40 16.26 4.70
CA VAL A 150 29.33 15.76 3.82
C VAL A 150 29.07 14.26 4.01
N GLU A 151 29.76 13.66 4.97
CA GLU A 151 29.74 12.24 5.26
C GLU A 151 28.76 11.93 6.38
N MET A 152 28.16 10.75 6.28
CA MET A 152 27.25 10.18 7.25
C MET A 152 27.92 8.96 7.88
N GLU A 153 27.90 8.90 9.21
CA GLU A 153 28.33 7.71 9.94
C GLU A 153 27.39 6.54 9.61
N VAL A 154 27.96 5.41 9.20
CA VAL A 154 27.25 4.18 8.84
C VAL A 154 27.90 2.97 9.48
N ARG A 155 27.10 1.92 9.66
CA ARG A 155 27.59 0.57 9.91
C ARG A 155 27.74 -0.13 8.56
N LEU A 156 28.97 -0.20 8.07
CA LEU A 156 29.31 -0.82 6.80
C LEU A 156 29.35 -2.35 6.95
N CYS A 157 28.65 -3.05 6.08
CA CYS A 157 28.56 -4.50 6.03
C CYS A 157 29.40 -4.99 4.85
N LEU A 158 30.55 -5.59 5.16
CA LEU A 158 31.51 -6.06 4.17
C LEU A 158 31.26 -7.53 3.82
N ASN A 159 31.47 -7.88 2.55
CA ASN A 159 31.38 -9.25 2.02
C ASN A 159 30.03 -9.92 2.29
N ILE A 160 28.93 -9.16 2.31
CA ILE A 160 27.59 -9.71 2.48
C ILE A 160 27.05 -10.22 1.14
N PRO A 161 26.63 -11.49 1.03
CA PRO A 161 25.95 -11.97 -0.17
C PRO A 161 24.60 -11.25 -0.39
N PRO A 162 24.18 -11.02 -1.63
CA PRO A 162 22.90 -10.36 -1.95
C PRO A 162 21.68 -10.93 -1.21
N ARG A 163 21.56 -12.26 -1.15
CA ARG A 163 20.49 -12.95 -0.42
C ARG A 163 20.49 -12.63 1.08
N ASN A 164 21.67 -12.60 1.70
CA ASN A 164 21.81 -12.28 3.13
C ASN A 164 21.55 -10.79 3.39
N ALA A 165 21.89 -9.91 2.45
CA ALA A 165 21.57 -8.49 2.53
C ALA A 165 20.05 -8.25 2.57
N LEU A 166 19.27 -8.97 1.75
CA LEU A 166 17.81 -8.93 1.79
C LEU A 166 17.26 -9.47 3.13
N ARG A 167 17.75 -10.62 3.59
CA ARG A 167 17.36 -11.16 4.91
C ARG A 167 17.62 -10.16 6.03
N LEU A 168 18.78 -9.49 5.99
CA LEU A 168 19.12 -8.44 6.94
C LEU A 168 18.10 -7.29 6.89
N GLN A 169 17.77 -6.80 5.68
CA GLN A 169 16.79 -5.75 5.46
C GLN A 169 15.39 -6.13 6.00
N PHE A 170 14.95 -7.38 5.80
CA PHE A 170 13.70 -7.88 6.37
C PHE A 170 13.73 -7.99 7.90
N SER A 171 14.87 -8.42 8.46
CA SER A 171 15.02 -8.62 9.90
C SER A 171 15.09 -7.32 10.71
N GLU A 172 15.60 -6.22 10.14
CA GLU A 172 15.83 -4.97 10.92
C GLU A 172 14.53 -4.22 11.26
N ASN A 173 13.46 -4.42 10.50
CA ASN A 173 12.15 -3.77 10.65
C ASN A 173 11.40 -4.02 11.98
N ILE A 174 12.07 -4.51 13.03
CA ILE A 174 11.53 -4.81 14.36
C ILE A 174 11.31 -3.53 15.18
N HIS A 175 12.20 -2.54 15.10
CA HIS A 175 12.18 -1.36 15.98
C HIS A 175 11.01 -0.41 15.70
N MET A 176 10.75 -0.15 14.42
CA MET A 176 9.59 0.58 13.94
C MET A 176 8.87 -0.34 12.97
N ARG A 177 7.72 -0.87 13.39
CA ARG A 177 7.01 -1.87 12.58
C ARG A 177 6.56 -1.25 11.26
N VAL A 178 6.85 -1.96 10.17
CA VAL A 178 6.28 -1.68 8.84
C VAL A 178 4.77 -1.90 8.94
N PRO A 179 3.94 -1.11 8.24
CA PRO A 179 2.52 -1.41 8.13
C PRO A 179 2.31 -2.88 7.75
N ALA A 180 1.44 -3.60 8.48
CA ALA A 180 1.37 -5.06 8.40
C ALA A 180 1.05 -5.58 6.98
N HIS A 181 0.26 -4.84 6.19
CA HIS A 181 -0.05 -5.20 4.80
C HIS A 181 1.17 -5.07 3.86
N GLN A 182 2.01 -4.03 4.03
CA GLN A 182 3.26 -3.86 3.29
C GLN A 182 4.25 -4.98 3.64
N GLU A 183 4.40 -5.28 4.94
CA GLU A 183 5.24 -6.38 5.43
C GLU A 183 4.76 -7.73 4.87
N ALA A 184 3.45 -7.95 4.81
CA ALA A 184 2.86 -9.18 4.29
C ALA A 184 3.14 -9.41 2.80
N ARG A 185 3.04 -8.35 1.98
CA ARG A 185 3.38 -8.41 0.54
C ARG A 185 4.85 -8.77 0.34
N ALA A 186 5.71 -8.08 1.06
CA ALA A 186 7.15 -8.28 0.98
C ALA A 186 7.55 -9.72 1.38
N TYR A 187 7.00 -10.25 2.49
CA TYR A 187 7.22 -11.65 2.87
C TYR A 187 6.67 -12.65 1.86
N THR A 188 5.49 -12.40 1.30
CA THR A 188 4.89 -13.31 0.32
C THR A 188 5.73 -13.39 -0.95
N GLN A 189 6.19 -12.26 -1.48
CA GLN A 189 7.03 -12.24 -2.67
C GLN A 189 8.40 -12.89 -2.38
N PHE A 190 9.03 -12.54 -1.26
CA PHE A 190 10.34 -13.07 -0.92
C PHE A 190 10.29 -14.58 -0.65
N TYR A 191 9.27 -15.06 0.06
CA TYR A 191 9.07 -16.50 0.27
C TYR A 191 8.88 -17.25 -1.04
N ARG A 192 8.13 -16.69 -2.01
CA ARG A 192 7.96 -17.34 -3.33
C ARG A 192 9.27 -17.48 -4.08
N ILE A 193 10.09 -16.42 -4.10
CA ILE A 193 11.41 -16.42 -4.74
C ILE A 193 12.33 -17.45 -4.07
N GLU A 194 12.40 -17.45 -2.73
CA GLU A 194 13.22 -18.39 -1.98
C GLU A 194 12.74 -19.84 -2.13
N LYS A 195 11.43 -20.07 -2.20
CA LYS A 195 10.82 -21.39 -2.39
C LYS A 195 11.01 -21.93 -3.82
N GLU A 196 11.12 -21.04 -4.80
CA GLU A 196 11.45 -21.41 -6.19
C GLU A 196 12.91 -21.84 -6.31
N ALA A 197 13.82 -21.15 -5.61
CA ALA A 197 15.23 -21.54 -5.55
C ALA A 197 15.46 -22.81 -4.71
N ASP A 198 14.81 -22.91 -3.55
CA ASP A 198 14.85 -24.10 -2.70
C ASP A 198 13.43 -24.65 -2.46
N PRO A 199 12.99 -25.63 -3.28
CA PRO A 199 11.71 -26.30 -3.10
C PRO A 199 11.54 -26.98 -1.74
N ASN A 200 12.62 -27.28 -1.01
CA ASN A 200 12.58 -27.90 0.31
C ASN A 200 12.49 -26.88 1.46
N LEU A 201 12.64 -25.58 1.19
CA LEU A 201 12.58 -24.54 2.20
C LEU A 201 11.26 -24.60 2.98
N SER A 202 11.32 -24.86 4.28
CA SER A 202 10.13 -24.89 5.11
C SER A 202 9.70 -23.46 5.47
N LEU A 203 8.40 -23.25 5.71
CA LEU A 203 7.89 -21.96 6.17
C LEU A 203 8.53 -21.54 7.51
N ALA A 204 8.86 -22.52 8.36
CA ALA A 204 9.47 -22.26 9.66
C ALA A 204 10.93 -21.80 9.54
N ASP A 205 11.68 -22.38 8.59
CA ASP A 205 13.06 -21.98 8.33
C ASP A 205 13.10 -20.58 7.72
N PHE A 206 12.27 -20.31 6.70
CA PHE A 206 12.14 -18.96 6.15
C PHE A 206 11.76 -17.93 7.22
N ALA A 207 10.78 -18.25 8.08
CA ALA A 207 10.36 -17.36 9.15
C ALA A 207 11.51 -17.03 10.11
N ARG A 208 12.34 -18.03 10.45
CA ARG A 208 13.54 -17.85 11.29
C ARG A 208 14.55 -16.91 10.61
N GLU A 209 14.78 -17.08 9.31
CA GLU A 209 15.73 -16.26 8.55
C GLU A 209 15.32 -14.78 8.45
N VAL A 210 14.01 -14.49 8.32
CA VAL A 210 13.50 -13.11 8.30
C VAL A 210 13.22 -12.54 9.70
N GLY A 211 13.52 -13.30 10.76
CA GLY A 211 13.32 -12.87 12.15
C GLY A 211 11.85 -12.70 12.54
N ARG A 212 10.97 -13.62 12.11
CA ARG A 212 9.53 -13.64 12.45
C ARG A 212 9.07 -15.02 12.90
N SER A 213 7.87 -15.09 13.48
CA SER A 213 7.24 -16.38 13.77
C SER A 213 6.65 -17.01 12.50
N PRO A 214 6.58 -18.34 12.43
CA PRO A 214 5.91 -19.03 11.34
C PRO A 214 4.44 -18.60 11.17
N GLU A 215 3.75 -18.26 12.28
CA GLU A 215 2.38 -17.78 12.29
C GLU A 215 2.24 -16.42 11.57
N THR A 216 3.18 -15.50 11.79
CA THR A 216 3.20 -14.19 11.13
C THR A 216 3.36 -14.35 9.62
N VAL A 217 4.33 -15.17 9.17
CA VAL A 217 4.54 -15.40 7.73
C VAL A 217 3.34 -16.14 7.12
N ARG A 218 2.77 -17.12 7.82
CA ARG A 218 1.54 -17.79 7.38
C ARG A 218 0.38 -16.81 7.20
N GLY A 219 0.21 -15.88 8.15
CA GLY A 219 -0.78 -14.81 8.08
C GLY A 219 -0.53 -13.88 6.88
N ALA A 220 0.72 -13.53 6.61
CA ALA A 220 1.09 -12.73 5.44
C ALA A 220 0.70 -13.41 4.12
N LEU A 221 1.05 -14.70 3.97
CA LEU A 221 0.71 -15.49 2.78
C LEU A 221 -0.82 -15.59 2.59
N ARG A 222 -1.55 -15.80 3.69
CA ARG A 222 -3.02 -15.80 3.73
C ARG A 222 -3.61 -14.49 3.25
N PHE A 223 -3.13 -13.38 3.79
CA PHE A 223 -3.58 -12.04 3.40
C PHE A 223 -3.37 -11.80 1.90
N CYS A 224 -2.19 -12.09 1.37
CA CYS A 224 -1.89 -11.91 -0.05
C CYS A 224 -2.62 -12.88 -0.98
N SER A 225 -3.32 -13.89 -0.43
CA SER A 225 -4.20 -14.79 -1.20
C SER A 225 -5.65 -14.31 -1.28
N LEU A 226 -6.02 -13.24 -0.55
CA LEU A 226 -7.36 -12.66 -0.59
C LEU A 226 -7.61 -11.91 -1.91
N PRO A 227 -8.88 -11.72 -2.30
CA PRO A 227 -9.25 -10.82 -3.40
C PRO A 227 -8.63 -9.43 -3.24
N GLN A 228 -8.19 -8.83 -4.36
CA GLN A 228 -7.50 -7.53 -4.37
C GLN A 228 -8.31 -6.44 -3.67
N VAL A 229 -9.64 -6.41 -3.85
CA VAL A 229 -10.55 -5.45 -3.22
C VAL A 229 -10.42 -5.44 -1.68
N ILE A 230 -10.18 -6.61 -1.08
CA ILE A 230 -10.03 -6.73 0.39
C ILE A 230 -8.63 -6.29 0.80
N GLN A 231 -7.61 -6.58 -0.02
CA GLN A 231 -6.26 -6.10 0.24
C GLN A 231 -6.22 -4.56 0.19
N ASP A 232 -6.76 -3.95 -0.86
CA ASP A 232 -6.87 -2.50 -1.04
C ASP A 232 -7.61 -1.84 0.13
N ALA A 233 -8.71 -2.45 0.59
CA ALA A 233 -9.46 -1.96 1.75
C ALA A 233 -8.65 -1.95 3.06
N VAL A 234 -7.63 -2.80 3.21
CA VAL A 234 -6.70 -2.73 4.35
C VAL A 234 -5.69 -1.60 4.17
N GLU A 235 -5.23 -1.35 2.94
CA GLU A 235 -4.28 -0.26 2.64
C GLU A 235 -4.93 1.11 2.85
N ASP A 236 -6.18 1.25 2.41
CA ASP A 236 -7.00 2.45 2.57
C ASP A 236 -7.51 2.63 4.02
N GLY A 237 -7.28 1.64 4.89
CA GLY A 237 -7.71 1.68 6.30
C GLY A 237 -9.21 1.46 6.52
N ALA A 238 -9.96 1.00 5.50
CA ALA A 238 -11.38 0.69 5.61
C ALA A 238 -11.65 -0.52 6.53
N ILE A 239 -10.71 -1.47 6.58
CA ILE A 239 -10.66 -2.54 7.58
C ILE A 239 -9.24 -2.70 8.12
N VAL A 240 -9.09 -3.14 9.37
CA VAL A 240 -7.77 -3.41 9.94
C VAL A 240 -7.23 -4.78 9.49
N TYR A 241 -5.91 -4.93 9.38
CA TYR A 241 -5.25 -6.16 8.90
C TYR A 241 -5.72 -7.45 9.61
N GLY A 242 -5.98 -7.39 10.92
CA GLY A 242 -6.50 -8.54 11.68
C GLY A 242 -7.86 -9.05 11.18
N ILE A 243 -8.75 -8.17 10.72
CA ILE A 243 -10.04 -8.54 10.11
C ILE A 243 -9.81 -9.28 8.79
N ALA A 244 -8.84 -8.84 7.99
CA ALA A 244 -8.48 -9.52 6.76
C ALA A 244 -7.93 -10.93 7.01
N LEU A 245 -7.15 -11.14 8.08
CA LEU A 245 -6.70 -12.49 8.45
C LEU A 245 -7.86 -13.43 8.81
N GLU A 246 -8.91 -12.91 9.43
CA GLU A 246 -10.13 -13.69 9.71
C GLU A 246 -10.90 -14.03 8.43
N LEU A 247 -10.97 -13.10 7.48
CA LEU A 247 -11.51 -13.36 6.14
C LEU A 247 -10.69 -14.41 5.38
N ALA A 248 -9.36 -14.39 5.52
CA ALA A 248 -8.51 -15.41 4.92
C ALA A 248 -8.70 -16.78 5.59
N ARG A 249 -8.93 -16.82 6.90
CA ARG A 249 -9.30 -18.04 7.62
C ARG A 249 -10.60 -18.65 7.10
N LEU A 250 -11.61 -17.81 6.80
CA LEU A 250 -12.83 -18.25 6.11
C LEU A 250 -12.54 -18.84 4.73
N GLN A 251 -11.73 -18.15 3.91
CA GLN A 251 -11.39 -18.58 2.56
C GLN A 251 -10.76 -19.99 2.54
N GLU A 252 -9.84 -20.26 3.47
CA GLU A 252 -9.16 -21.55 3.57
C GLU A 252 -10.08 -22.70 3.98
N ASP A 253 -11.16 -22.43 4.71
CA ASP A 253 -12.13 -23.44 5.16
C ASP A 253 -13.02 -24.00 4.02
N GLY A 254 -12.71 -23.64 2.76
CA GLY A 254 -13.50 -24.04 1.61
C GLY A 254 -14.76 -23.18 1.45
N VAL A 255 -14.82 -22.01 2.10
CA VAL A 255 -15.72 -20.92 1.71
C VAL A 255 -15.12 -20.21 0.49
N ALA A 256 -14.85 -20.97 -0.57
CA ALA A 256 -14.26 -20.45 -1.80
C ALA A 256 -15.27 -19.73 -2.69
N GLU A 257 -16.56 -19.69 -2.31
CA GLU A 257 -17.51 -18.81 -2.95
C GLU A 257 -17.13 -17.36 -2.62
N GLU A 258 -16.51 -16.69 -3.59
CA GLU A 258 -16.14 -15.28 -3.57
C GLU A 258 -17.29 -14.39 -3.05
N ILE A 259 -18.54 -14.78 -3.34
CA ILE A 259 -19.77 -14.14 -2.86
C ILE A 259 -19.86 -14.13 -1.32
N LEU A 260 -19.51 -15.23 -0.64
CA LEU A 260 -19.62 -15.33 0.81
C LEU A 260 -18.50 -14.56 1.52
N ILE A 261 -17.27 -14.59 0.99
CA ILE A 261 -16.16 -13.75 1.50
C ILE A 261 -16.51 -12.26 1.33
N ASN A 262 -16.99 -11.86 0.15
CA ASN A 262 -17.40 -10.48 -0.10
C ASN A 262 -18.54 -10.04 0.82
N ARG A 263 -19.50 -10.92 1.12
CA ARG A 263 -20.55 -10.63 2.10
C ARG A 263 -19.95 -10.35 3.49
N TRP A 264 -19.06 -11.21 3.98
CA TRP A 264 -18.41 -11.01 5.28
C TRP A 264 -17.57 -9.74 5.32
N PHE A 265 -16.87 -9.45 4.24
CA PHE A 265 -16.13 -8.20 4.06
C PHE A 265 -17.05 -6.97 4.14
N HIS A 266 -18.15 -6.94 3.38
CA HIS A 266 -19.10 -5.83 3.44
C HIS A 266 -19.74 -5.68 4.81
N GLU A 267 -20.01 -6.79 5.50
CA GLU A 267 -20.52 -6.78 6.86
C GLU A 267 -19.49 -6.20 7.85
N ALA A 268 -18.20 -6.53 7.69
CA ALA A 268 -17.11 -5.97 8.46
C ALA A 268 -16.98 -4.46 8.30
N VAL A 269 -17.00 -3.97 7.06
CA VAL A 269 -16.95 -2.54 6.75
C VAL A 269 -18.18 -1.82 7.32
N ALA A 270 -19.38 -2.34 7.05
CA ALA A 270 -20.63 -1.65 7.42
C ALA A 270 -20.85 -1.56 8.94
N LYS A 271 -20.37 -2.57 9.69
CA LYS A 271 -20.54 -2.62 11.15
C LYS A 271 -19.31 -2.15 11.92
N GLN A 272 -18.20 -1.85 11.23
CA GLN A 272 -16.94 -1.42 11.83
C GLN A 272 -16.48 -2.35 12.97
N TYR A 273 -16.49 -3.66 12.71
CA TYR A 273 -16.08 -4.62 13.73
C TYR A 273 -14.63 -4.40 14.16
N ASN A 274 -14.37 -4.53 15.46
CA ASN A 274 -13.01 -4.74 15.96
C ASN A 274 -12.59 -6.21 15.74
N VAL A 275 -11.28 -6.48 15.82
CA VAL A 275 -10.72 -7.81 15.53
C VAL A 275 -11.29 -8.90 16.47
N PRO A 276 -11.34 -8.72 17.81
CA PRO A 276 -11.92 -9.73 18.70
C PRO A 276 -13.38 -10.11 18.38
N ASP A 277 -14.24 -9.12 18.15
CA ASP A 277 -15.66 -9.37 17.89
C ASP A 277 -15.85 -10.10 16.55
N PHE A 278 -15.10 -9.69 15.53
CA PHE A 278 -15.14 -10.35 14.23
C PHE A 278 -14.58 -11.76 14.31
N HIS A 279 -13.51 -11.98 15.08
CA HIS A 279 -12.95 -13.31 15.32
C HIS A 279 -13.97 -14.27 15.93
N VAL A 280 -14.68 -13.85 16.99
CA VAL A 280 -15.75 -14.67 17.61
C VAL A 280 -16.84 -14.98 16.59
N LEU A 281 -17.22 -13.99 15.79
CA LEU A 281 -18.23 -14.14 14.77
C LEU A 281 -17.83 -15.18 13.72
N ILE A 282 -16.61 -15.08 13.18
CA ILE A 282 -16.08 -16.05 12.21
C ILE A 282 -15.93 -17.43 12.83
N THR A 283 -15.43 -17.54 14.06
CA THR A 283 -15.29 -18.82 14.76
C THR A 283 -16.64 -19.51 14.92
N ASN A 284 -17.68 -18.80 15.38
CA ASN A 284 -19.03 -19.36 15.50
C ASN A 284 -19.57 -19.83 14.14
N HIS A 285 -19.34 -19.07 13.07
CA HIS A 285 -19.76 -19.45 11.73
C HIS A 285 -19.08 -20.75 11.24
N LEU A 286 -17.77 -20.87 11.49
CA LEU A 286 -17.00 -22.06 11.15
C LEU A 286 -17.45 -23.27 11.99
N GLU A 287 -17.66 -23.09 13.30
CA GLU A 287 -18.16 -24.15 14.18
C GLU A 287 -19.56 -24.65 13.77
N GLU A 288 -20.47 -23.74 13.43
CA GLU A 288 -21.80 -24.08 12.90
C GLU A 288 -21.71 -24.89 11.59
N ARG A 289 -20.71 -24.62 10.75
CA ARG A 289 -20.48 -25.32 9.49
C ARG A 289 -19.86 -26.71 9.68
N HIS A 290 -18.94 -26.85 10.63
CA HIS A 290 -18.24 -28.11 10.92
C HIS A 290 -19.02 -29.05 11.84
N SER A 291 -20.02 -28.55 12.57
CA SER A 291 -20.83 -29.40 13.43
C SER A 291 -21.60 -30.43 12.59
N PRO A 292 -21.34 -31.75 12.76
CA PRO A 292 -22.05 -32.80 12.03
C PRO A 292 -23.48 -32.99 12.52
N GLN A 293 -23.88 -32.29 13.59
CA GLN A 293 -25.28 -32.17 13.94
C GLN A 293 -25.94 -31.35 12.84
N MET A 294 -26.77 -32.01 12.03
CA MET A 294 -27.75 -31.37 11.15
C MET A 294 -28.22 -30.10 11.87
N SER A 295 -27.83 -28.94 11.33
CA SER A 295 -28.32 -27.67 11.84
C SER A 295 -29.80 -27.83 12.07
N MET A 296 -30.34 -27.36 13.19
CA MET A 296 -31.79 -27.36 13.45
C MET A 296 -32.58 -26.78 12.26
N SER A 297 -31.95 -26.03 11.34
CA SER A 297 -32.51 -25.64 10.04
C SER A 297 -32.89 -26.80 9.11
N GLN A 298 -32.20 -27.94 9.13
CA GLN A 298 -32.56 -29.15 8.37
C GLN A 298 -33.67 -29.99 9.03
N LEU A 299 -33.94 -29.78 10.33
CA LEU A 299 -35.11 -30.33 11.03
C LEU A 299 -36.39 -29.53 10.77
N PHE A 300 -36.26 -28.30 10.28
CA PHE A 300 -37.37 -27.49 9.84
C PHE A 300 -37.62 -27.76 8.35
N GLY A 301 -38.78 -28.30 8.00
CA GLY A 301 -39.11 -28.61 6.60
C GLY A 301 -38.92 -27.40 5.68
N GLU A 302 -38.67 -27.64 4.38
CA GLU A 302 -38.33 -26.63 3.36
C GLU A 302 -39.15 -25.32 3.44
N GLY A 303 -40.41 -25.39 3.89
CA GLY A 303 -41.27 -24.22 4.12
C GLY A 303 -40.81 -23.28 5.24
N GLN A 304 -40.33 -23.80 6.37
CA GLN A 304 -39.80 -22.97 7.48
C GLN A 304 -38.41 -22.42 7.17
N GLU A 305 -37.59 -23.15 6.43
CA GLU A 305 -36.29 -22.67 5.98
C GLU A 305 -36.46 -21.50 4.99
N GLN A 306 -37.40 -21.59 4.05
CA GLN A 306 -37.78 -20.45 3.20
C GLN A 306 -38.31 -19.27 4.01
N GLN A 307 -39.05 -19.52 5.09
CA GLN A 307 -39.60 -18.46 5.94
C GLN A 307 -38.49 -17.77 6.77
N LEU A 308 -37.58 -18.53 7.37
CA LEU A 308 -36.40 -18.02 8.07
C LEU A 308 -35.45 -17.30 7.11
N HIS A 309 -35.26 -17.83 5.90
CA HIS A 309 -34.48 -17.19 4.85
C HIS A 309 -35.13 -15.85 4.42
N ARG A 310 -36.45 -15.80 4.23
CA ARG A 310 -37.19 -14.56 3.96
C ARG A 310 -37.09 -13.57 5.12
N LEU A 311 -37.18 -14.02 6.37
CA LEU A 311 -37.03 -13.17 7.55
C LEU A 311 -35.60 -12.64 7.70
N ARG A 312 -34.59 -13.46 7.44
CA ARG A 312 -33.17 -13.07 7.41
C ARG A 312 -32.89 -12.08 6.29
N ILE A 313 -33.35 -12.33 5.06
CA ILE A 313 -33.28 -11.36 3.96
C ILE A 313 -33.95 -10.07 4.38
N ARG A 314 -35.16 -10.12 4.95
CA ARG A 314 -35.88 -8.91 5.36
C ARG A 314 -35.17 -8.14 6.47
N GLN A 315 -34.54 -8.83 7.43
CA GLN A 315 -33.74 -8.20 8.48
C GLN A 315 -32.42 -7.65 7.95
N VAL A 316 -31.72 -8.39 7.09
CA VAL A 316 -30.43 -7.98 6.50
C VAL A 316 -30.65 -6.83 5.54
N VAL A 317 -31.57 -6.96 4.58
CA VAL A 317 -31.96 -5.88 3.67
C VAL A 317 -32.49 -4.71 4.49
N GLY A 318 -33.40 -4.92 5.45
CA GLY A 318 -33.92 -3.83 6.28
C GLY A 318 -32.84 -3.09 7.09
N ARG A 319 -31.89 -3.81 7.69
CA ARG A 319 -30.86 -3.21 8.55
C ARG A 319 -29.73 -2.58 7.72
N HIS A 320 -29.28 -3.24 6.66
CA HIS A 320 -28.14 -2.79 5.85
C HIS A 320 -28.54 -1.86 4.71
N LEU A 321 -29.69 -2.07 4.04
CA LEU A 321 -30.16 -1.14 3.01
C LEU A 321 -30.54 0.20 3.63
N VAL A 322 -31.25 0.20 4.77
CA VAL A 322 -31.61 1.46 5.44
C VAL A 322 -30.36 2.17 5.96
N GLY A 323 -29.41 1.45 6.57
CA GLY A 323 -28.14 2.02 7.01
C GLY A 323 -27.31 2.58 5.85
N GLY A 324 -27.15 1.81 4.77
CA GLY A 324 -26.41 2.22 3.58
C GLY A 324 -27.06 3.40 2.86
N VAL A 325 -28.39 3.40 2.72
CA VAL A 325 -29.14 4.54 2.16
C VAL A 325 -29.00 5.76 3.07
N HIS A 326 -29.06 5.60 4.40
CA HIS A 326 -28.87 6.72 5.33
C HIS A 326 -27.46 7.30 5.25
N LEU A 327 -26.43 6.46 5.09
CA LEU A 327 -25.06 6.89 4.91
C LEU A 327 -24.87 7.66 3.59
N VAL A 328 -25.45 7.17 2.49
CA VAL A 328 -25.44 7.87 1.20
C VAL A 328 -26.20 9.20 1.30
N LEU A 329 -27.36 9.24 1.95
CA LEU A 329 -28.11 10.48 2.16
C LEU A 329 -27.36 11.48 3.03
N GLN A 330 -26.67 11.00 4.08
CA GLN A 330 -25.85 11.84 4.94
C GLN A 330 -24.66 12.42 4.16
N TYR A 331 -24.00 11.59 3.35
CA TYR A 331 -22.93 12.04 2.45
C TYR A 331 -23.43 13.13 1.48
N LEU A 332 -24.56 12.89 0.80
CA LEU A 332 -25.16 13.87 -0.11
C LEU A 332 -25.56 15.17 0.61
N GLY A 333 -26.08 15.09 1.84
CA GLY A 333 -26.42 16.27 2.63
C GLY A 333 -25.22 17.07 3.12
N ILE A 334 -24.07 16.42 3.36
CA ILE A 334 -22.81 17.12 3.65
C ILE A 334 -22.31 17.84 2.39
N LEU A 335 -22.34 17.16 1.23
CA LEU A 335 -21.98 17.74 -0.05
C LEU A 335 -22.85 18.96 -0.40
N GLU A 336 -24.18 18.82 -0.26
CA GLU A 336 -25.14 19.91 -0.46
C GLU A 336 -24.83 21.11 0.44
N ARG A 337 -24.55 20.87 1.73
CA ARG A 337 -24.18 21.94 2.67
C ARG A 337 -22.91 22.67 2.22
N HIS A 338 -21.88 21.93 1.81
CA HIS A 338 -20.65 22.55 1.32
C HIS A 338 -20.86 23.35 0.03
N ILE A 339 -21.75 22.92 -0.86
CA ILE A 339 -22.15 23.68 -2.04
C ILE A 339 -22.88 24.97 -1.63
N LEU A 340 -23.86 24.89 -0.73
CA LEU A 340 -24.64 26.05 -0.27
C LEU A 340 -23.80 27.07 0.51
N GLU A 341 -22.80 26.61 1.25
CA GLU A 341 -21.84 27.46 1.97
C GLU A 341 -20.80 28.11 1.03
N GLY A 342 -20.85 27.82 -0.28
CA GLY A 342 -19.90 28.33 -1.28
C GLY A 342 -18.50 27.73 -1.15
N LYS A 343 -18.34 26.65 -0.37
CA LYS A 343 -17.08 25.92 -0.19
C LYS A 343 -16.74 25.07 -1.40
N VAL A 344 -17.76 24.68 -2.18
CA VAL A 344 -17.61 24.10 -3.52
C VAL A 344 -17.97 25.19 -4.52
N LYS A 345 -16.99 25.75 -5.24
CA LYS A 345 -17.24 26.79 -6.23
C LYS A 345 -17.85 26.16 -7.49
N ASN A 346 -18.87 26.83 -8.05
CA ASN A 346 -19.64 26.44 -9.25
C ASN A 346 -18.83 26.30 -10.57
N ARG A 347 -17.49 26.24 -10.52
CA ARG A 347 -16.61 26.17 -11.71
C ARG A 347 -15.34 25.35 -11.43
N GLY A 348 -15.49 24.06 -11.16
CA GLY A 348 -14.42 23.06 -11.33
C GLY A 348 -13.11 23.31 -10.58
N VAL A 349 -13.16 23.97 -9.42
CA VAL A 349 -12.01 24.01 -8.51
C VAL A 349 -12.54 23.93 -7.08
N LEU A 350 -12.63 22.71 -6.55
CA LEU A 350 -12.38 22.50 -5.12
C LEU A 350 -10.97 23.08 -4.85
N SER A 351 -10.82 24.01 -3.91
CA SER A 351 -9.46 24.41 -3.49
C SER A 351 -8.77 23.16 -2.93
N ILE A 352 -7.81 22.65 -3.70
CA ILE A 352 -7.16 21.33 -3.60
C ILE A 352 -6.48 21.08 -2.24
N GLU A 353 -6.36 22.09 -1.39
CA GLU A 353 -5.60 21.98 -0.15
C GLU A 353 -6.36 21.36 1.04
N GLU A 354 -7.70 21.24 1.00
CA GLU A 354 -8.48 20.74 2.15
C GLU A 354 -9.45 19.59 1.84
N VAL A 355 -9.61 19.18 0.57
CA VAL A 355 -10.65 18.21 0.19
C VAL A 355 -10.05 17.07 -0.63
N VAL A 356 -10.01 15.87 -0.04
CA VAL A 356 -9.45 14.61 -0.56
C VAL A 356 -10.31 13.98 -1.70
N TYR A 357 -10.99 14.78 -2.53
CA TYR A 357 -11.94 14.26 -3.52
C TYR A 357 -11.61 14.75 -4.93
N SER A 358 -11.44 13.82 -5.87
CA SER A 358 -11.39 14.14 -7.30
C SER A 358 -12.78 14.54 -7.80
N GLU A 359 -12.87 15.58 -8.62
CA GLU A 359 -14.13 16.20 -9.05
C GLU A 359 -15.07 15.23 -9.81
N GLY A 360 -14.51 14.22 -10.48
CA GLY A 360 -15.29 13.18 -11.17
C GLY A 360 -15.83 12.06 -10.27
N SER A 361 -15.37 11.93 -9.02
CA SER A 361 -15.74 10.81 -8.15
C SER A 361 -17.20 10.88 -7.66
N PRO A 362 -17.71 12.02 -7.14
CA PRO A 362 -19.08 12.10 -6.62
C PRO A 362 -20.14 11.93 -7.71
N ILE A 363 -19.96 12.55 -8.88
CA ILE A 363 -20.91 12.48 -10.00
C ILE A 363 -21.01 11.03 -10.51
N ARG A 364 -19.87 10.34 -10.71
CA ARG A 364 -19.85 8.93 -11.14
C ARG A 364 -20.48 8.00 -10.09
N VAL A 365 -20.31 8.28 -8.80
CA VAL A 365 -20.97 7.52 -7.72
C VAL A 365 -22.49 7.73 -7.76
N ILE A 366 -22.94 8.97 -7.97
CA ILE A 366 -24.37 9.30 -8.10
C ILE A 366 -24.99 8.65 -9.34
N ASP A 367 -24.34 8.72 -10.51
CA ASP A 367 -24.80 8.04 -11.74
C ASP A 367 -24.91 6.52 -11.54
N LYS A 368 -23.88 5.89 -10.95
CA LYS A 368 -23.94 4.46 -10.61
C LYS A 368 -25.09 4.14 -9.66
N LEU A 369 -25.35 4.99 -8.67
CA LEU A 369 -26.47 4.82 -7.75
C LEU A 369 -27.81 4.92 -8.47
N ILE A 370 -28.00 5.92 -9.33
CA ILE A 370 -29.22 6.11 -10.15
C ILE A 370 -29.48 4.88 -11.01
N ARG A 371 -28.49 4.42 -11.78
CA ARG A 371 -28.62 3.21 -12.63
C ARG A 371 -28.99 1.97 -11.82
N ARG A 372 -28.45 1.82 -10.61
CA ARG A 372 -28.78 0.70 -9.72
C ARG A 372 -30.20 0.83 -9.16
N LEU A 373 -30.65 2.04 -8.84
CA LEU A 373 -32.02 2.30 -8.41
C LEU A 373 -33.03 2.07 -9.53
N GLU A 374 -32.74 2.49 -10.76
CA GLU A 374 -33.54 2.23 -11.96
C GLU A 374 -33.73 0.73 -12.19
N ALA A 375 -32.65 -0.05 -12.12
CA ALA A 375 -32.72 -1.50 -12.25
C ALA A 375 -33.50 -2.16 -11.10
N LEU A 376 -33.51 -1.58 -9.90
CA LEU A 376 -34.17 -2.14 -8.73
C LEU A 376 -35.69 -1.87 -8.73
N ILE A 377 -36.14 -0.76 -9.31
CA ILE A 377 -37.54 -0.32 -9.25
C ILE A 377 -38.54 -1.34 -9.78
N PRO A 378 -38.34 -1.99 -10.95
CA PRO A 378 -39.25 -3.02 -11.44
C PRO A 378 -39.47 -4.15 -10.43
N HIS A 379 -38.44 -4.48 -9.64
CA HIS A 379 -38.51 -5.50 -8.60
C HIS A 379 -39.21 -5.03 -7.32
N LEU A 380 -39.35 -3.72 -7.12
CA LEU A 380 -40.06 -3.12 -5.99
C LEU A 380 -41.51 -2.77 -6.31
N GLU A 381 -41.96 -2.90 -7.56
CA GLU A 381 -43.31 -2.52 -8.01
C GLU A 381 -44.42 -3.20 -7.21
N GLY A 382 -44.19 -4.44 -6.75
CA GLY A 382 -45.14 -5.19 -5.93
C GLY A 382 -45.19 -4.78 -4.46
N LEU A 383 -44.27 -3.93 -3.98
CA LEU A 383 -44.14 -3.55 -2.56
C LEU A 383 -44.54 -2.10 -2.28
N VAL A 384 -44.80 -1.31 -3.33
CA VAL A 384 -44.98 0.14 -3.23
C VAL A 384 -46.36 0.52 -3.80
N SER A 385 -47.10 1.38 -3.10
CA SER A 385 -48.40 1.85 -3.59
C SER A 385 -48.27 2.59 -4.92
N SER A 386 -49.30 2.51 -5.76
CA SER A 386 -49.35 3.16 -7.09
C SER A 386 -48.99 4.65 -7.05
N ARG A 387 -49.43 5.37 -6.00
CA ARG A 387 -49.09 6.79 -5.79
C ARG A 387 -47.61 7.04 -5.47
N ARG A 388 -46.94 6.14 -4.76
CA ARG A 388 -45.49 6.25 -4.48
C ARG A 388 -44.66 5.83 -5.68
N ARG A 389 -45.15 4.88 -6.49
CA ARG A 389 -44.56 4.44 -7.75
C ARG A 389 -44.45 5.60 -8.74
N GLU A 390 -45.57 6.28 -9.01
CA GLU A 390 -45.60 7.45 -9.89
C GLU A 390 -44.62 8.54 -9.43
N ARG A 391 -44.51 8.75 -8.11
CA ARG A 391 -43.55 9.70 -7.55
C ARG A 391 -42.09 9.27 -7.78
N TRP A 392 -41.77 7.99 -7.68
CA TRP A 392 -40.40 7.49 -7.90
C TRP A 392 -39.99 7.57 -9.37
N THR A 393 -40.87 7.14 -10.28
CA THR A 393 -40.65 7.26 -11.72
C THR A 393 -40.44 8.72 -12.11
N ASN A 394 -41.29 9.63 -11.63
CA ASN A 394 -41.13 11.07 -11.88
C ASN A 394 -39.84 11.67 -11.32
N VAL A 395 -39.28 11.13 -10.23
CA VAL A 395 -38.01 11.61 -9.67
C VAL A 395 -36.83 11.12 -10.51
N LEU A 396 -36.83 9.86 -10.95
CA LEU A 396 -35.77 9.32 -11.80
C LEU A 396 -35.79 9.89 -13.21
N ASP A 397 -36.98 10.04 -13.81
CA ASP A 397 -37.13 10.66 -15.14
C ASP A 397 -36.59 12.09 -15.17
N ARG A 398 -36.57 12.77 -14.01
CA ARG A 398 -35.97 14.10 -13.85
C ARG A 398 -34.49 14.05 -13.51
N ALA A 399 -34.08 13.12 -12.64
CA ALA A 399 -32.71 13.03 -12.15
C ALA A 399 -31.73 12.45 -13.20
N GLY A 400 -32.16 11.46 -13.99
CA GLY A 400 -31.33 10.81 -15.01
C GLY A 400 -30.77 11.79 -16.04
N PRO A 401 -31.60 12.60 -16.73
CA PRO A 401 -31.14 13.60 -17.69
C PRO A 401 -30.21 14.65 -17.08
N LEU A 402 -30.52 15.14 -15.86
CA LEU A 402 -29.71 16.13 -15.16
C LEU A 402 -28.31 15.60 -14.80
N VAL A 403 -28.21 14.33 -14.39
CA VAL A 403 -26.91 13.72 -14.06
C VAL A 403 -26.13 13.37 -15.33
N ALA A 404 -26.80 12.98 -16.41
CA ALA A 404 -26.17 12.75 -17.70
C ALA A 404 -25.55 14.03 -18.28
N GLU A 405 -26.27 15.15 -18.22
CA GLU A 405 -25.78 16.48 -18.63
C GLU A 405 -24.51 16.88 -17.84
N LEU A 406 -24.52 16.70 -16.52
CA LEU A 406 -23.35 16.96 -15.67
C LEU A 406 -22.17 16.01 -15.93
N CYS A 407 -22.44 14.77 -16.36
CA CYS A 407 -21.38 13.83 -16.76
C CYS A 407 -20.75 14.23 -18.09
N GLU A 408 -21.54 14.69 -19.06
CA GLU A 408 -21.05 15.13 -20.37
C GLU A 408 -20.15 16.37 -20.23
N ASP A 409 -20.56 17.36 -19.43
CA ASP A 409 -19.79 18.57 -19.15
C ASP A 409 -18.42 18.29 -18.49
N SER A 410 -18.35 17.26 -17.64
CA SER A 410 -17.09 16.88 -16.96
C SER A 410 -16.09 16.12 -17.84
N THR A 411 -16.51 15.64 -19.02
CA THR A 411 -15.62 14.93 -19.97
C THR A 411 -15.07 15.82 -21.08
N GLY A 412 -15.59 17.05 -21.21
CA GLY A 412 -15.15 18.02 -22.22
C GLY A 412 -13.80 18.67 -21.93
N ASP A 413 -13.35 18.72 -20.68
CA ASP A 413 -12.14 19.45 -20.26
C ASP A 413 -10.86 18.59 -20.28
N GLU A 414 -10.95 17.26 -20.43
CA GLU A 414 -9.78 16.37 -20.43
C GLU A 414 -9.18 16.14 -21.84
N ARG A 415 -9.76 16.70 -22.92
CA ARG A 415 -9.31 16.44 -24.32
C ARG A 415 -8.46 17.52 -24.97
N ASP A 416 -8.27 18.69 -24.36
CA ASP A 416 -7.48 19.79 -24.94
C ASP A 416 -6.04 19.89 -24.36
N GLY A 417 -5.55 18.82 -23.72
CA GLY A 417 -4.21 18.72 -23.16
C GLY A 417 -3.18 17.96 -24.02
N GLU A 418 -3.47 17.64 -25.28
CA GLU A 418 -2.46 17.14 -26.23
C GLU A 418 -1.57 18.28 -26.74
N ASP A 419 -0.50 18.50 -26.00
CA ASP A 419 0.88 18.70 -26.47
C ASP A 419 1.09 19.59 -27.72
N THR A 420 0.99 20.90 -27.55
CA THR A 420 1.71 21.87 -28.39
C THR A 420 2.48 22.87 -27.54
N THR A 421 3.58 22.42 -26.94
CA THR A 421 4.70 23.31 -26.58
C THR A 421 6.00 22.79 -27.14
N SER A 422 6.18 22.98 -28.45
CA SER A 422 7.51 23.10 -29.04
C SER A 422 8.20 24.34 -28.46
N VAL A 423 9.09 24.15 -27.49
CA VAL A 423 10.02 25.17 -27.02
C VAL A 423 11.24 25.18 -27.97
N PRO A 424 11.71 26.34 -28.46
CA PRO A 424 12.90 26.41 -29.29
C PRO A 424 14.15 26.13 -28.46
N GLY A 425 15.07 25.35 -29.05
CA GLY A 425 16.30 24.90 -28.41
C GLY A 425 17.18 26.04 -27.92
N GLU A 426 17.39 26.10 -26.62
CA GLU A 426 18.42 26.90 -25.98
C GLU A 426 19.69 26.05 -25.86
N GLN A 427 20.74 26.46 -26.58
CA GLN A 427 22.05 25.82 -26.56
C GLN A 427 22.71 26.02 -25.20
N VAL A 428 22.85 24.94 -24.42
CA VAL A 428 23.73 24.92 -23.25
C VAL A 428 25.17 24.73 -23.74
N VAL A 429 25.93 25.82 -23.67
CA VAL A 429 27.39 25.84 -23.85
C VAL A 429 28.02 25.19 -22.62
N LEU A 430 28.71 24.05 -22.83
CA LEU A 430 29.62 23.47 -21.84
C LEU A 430 30.91 24.31 -21.78
N PRO A 431 31.45 24.65 -20.59
CA PRO A 431 32.79 25.18 -20.51
C PRO A 431 33.81 24.07 -20.81
N MET A 432 34.63 24.30 -21.83
CA MET A 432 35.87 23.56 -22.03
C MET A 432 36.81 23.84 -20.85
N ASN A 433 37.32 22.78 -20.24
CA ASN A 433 38.55 22.85 -19.46
C ASN A 433 39.73 22.75 -20.42
N ASP A 434 40.41 23.87 -20.64
CA ASP A 434 41.83 23.89 -20.96
C ASP A 434 42.58 24.13 -19.65
N GLY A 435 43.41 23.16 -19.25
CA GLY A 435 44.25 23.19 -18.05
C GLY A 435 44.77 21.82 -17.68
#